data_AF-A0AAD5U0Z4-F1
#
_entry.id   AF-A0AAD5U0Z4-F1
#
_cell.length_a   1.000
_cell.length_b   1.000
_cell.length_c   1.000
_cell.angle_alpha   90.00
_cell.angle_beta   90.00
_cell.angle_gamma   90.00
#
_symmetry.space_group_name_H-M   'P 1'
#
loop_
_entity.id
_entity.type
_entity.pdbx_description
1 polymer ?
#
loop_
_entity_poly.entity_id
_entity_poly.type
_entity_poly.pdbx_seq_one_letter_code
_entity_poly.pdbx_strand_id
1 'polypeptide(L)'
;MSNTNYYSSLYAPPNPECFNCLLPAFECYNYANCSSYSGKCICPPGFGGDDCSNPLCDSLPKKERMKRPPDQKSCTCDEGWSGINCNLCETDAACNPMMEVEGQNGTCYKGAITVKNSFVQCDVTNPSIGKLLGDQTPQATLSCEKVSNSCSFQFWSAEEESFYCKLTDCKFEQDIKYDKNITSYDCNQIECKCYPGRLLCGKDGSVDLTEWFESKEEGRLFS
;
A
#
# COMPACT_ATOMS: atom_id res chain seq x y z
N MET A 1 49.58 -37.55 23.80
CA MET A 1 49.32 -36.29 23.08
C MET A 1 48.85 -36.65 21.69
N SER A 2 47.87 -35.89 21.20
CA SER A 2 47.29 -35.92 19.84
C SER A 2 46.23 -37.00 19.55
N ASN A 3 44.97 -36.62 19.71
CA ASN A 3 43.94 -36.97 18.73
C ASN A 3 42.83 -35.91 18.78
N THR A 4 42.94 -34.93 17.89
CA THR A 4 41.94 -33.88 17.67
C THR A 4 40.88 -34.46 16.76
N ASN A 5 39.71 -34.78 17.32
CA ASN A 5 38.55 -35.20 16.54
C ASN A 5 37.99 -34.00 15.76
N TYR A 6 38.28 -33.96 14.46
CA TYR A 6 37.57 -33.14 13.48
C TYR A 6 36.19 -33.75 13.22
N TYR A 7 35.19 -33.36 14.02
CA TYR A 7 33.79 -33.45 13.61
C TYR A 7 33.34 -32.06 13.18
N SER A 8 33.66 -31.72 11.94
CA SER A 8 33.11 -30.55 11.25
C SER A 8 31.63 -30.80 11.00
N SER A 9 30.79 -29.92 11.56
CA SER A 9 29.36 -29.78 11.30
C SER A 9 29.07 -29.81 9.79
N LEU A 10 28.24 -30.77 9.36
CA LEU A 10 27.69 -30.85 7.99
C LEU A 10 26.31 -30.20 7.85
N TYR A 11 25.85 -29.45 8.85
CA TYR A 11 24.62 -28.69 8.72
C TYR A 11 24.94 -27.29 8.20
N ALA A 12 25.00 -27.17 6.88
CA ALA A 12 24.74 -25.89 6.25
C ALA A 12 23.34 -25.41 6.71
N PRO A 13 23.16 -24.14 7.07
CA PRO A 13 21.82 -23.63 7.34
C PRO A 13 20.93 -23.90 6.11
N PRO A 14 19.65 -24.26 6.29
CA PRO A 14 18.75 -24.45 5.16
C PRO A 14 18.82 -23.19 4.28
N ASN A 15 19.10 -23.39 2.99
CA ASN A 15 19.08 -22.32 2.01
C ASN A 15 17.76 -21.55 2.19
N PRO A 16 17.76 -20.21 2.34
CA PRO A 16 16.51 -19.47 2.48
C PRO A 16 15.61 -19.85 1.31
N GLU A 17 14.42 -20.36 1.60
CA GLU A 17 13.48 -20.71 0.55
C GLU A 17 13.25 -19.46 -0.33
N CYS A 18 13.35 -19.62 -1.65
CA CYS A 18 13.01 -18.54 -2.56
C CYS A 18 11.55 -18.15 -2.35
N PHE A 19 11.24 -16.86 -2.43
CA PHE A 19 9.86 -16.38 -2.30
C PHE A 19 8.95 -17.10 -3.29
N ASN A 20 7.85 -17.66 -2.77
CA ASN A 20 6.78 -18.20 -3.58
C ASN A 20 5.44 -18.07 -2.84
N CYS A 21 4.58 -17.15 -3.28
CA CYS A 21 3.29 -16.87 -2.63
C CYS A 21 2.28 -18.03 -2.67
N LEU A 22 2.59 -19.14 -3.34
CA LEU A 22 1.81 -20.38 -3.30
C LEU A 22 2.13 -21.25 -2.07
N LEU A 23 3.22 -20.95 -1.36
CA LEU A 23 3.62 -21.68 -0.16
C LEU A 23 3.12 -20.91 1.09
N PRO A 24 2.66 -21.62 2.14
CA PRO A 24 2.11 -20.98 3.35
C PRO A 24 3.09 -20.06 4.11
N ALA A 25 4.39 -20.18 3.86
CA ALA A 25 5.42 -19.37 4.50
C ALA A 25 5.55 -17.96 3.90
N PHE A 26 4.93 -17.70 2.75
CA PHE A 26 5.03 -16.43 2.04
C PHE A 26 3.65 -15.79 1.86
N GLU A 27 3.60 -14.47 2.03
CA GLU A 27 2.38 -13.69 1.89
C GLU A 27 2.54 -12.60 0.83
N CYS A 28 1.44 -12.31 0.12
CA CYS A 28 1.31 -11.12 -0.70
C CYS A 28 0.73 -9.98 0.15
N TYR A 29 1.50 -8.90 0.29
CA TYR A 29 1.06 -7.68 0.96
C TYR A 29 0.15 -6.85 0.06
N ASN A 30 -0.49 -5.84 0.65
CA ASN A 30 -1.42 -4.94 -0.05
C ASN A 30 -2.57 -5.68 -0.77
N TYR A 31 -2.97 -6.84 -0.23
CA TYR A 31 -3.97 -7.74 -0.81
C TYR A 31 -3.72 -8.10 -2.28
N ALA A 32 -2.45 -8.12 -2.69
CA ALA A 32 -2.05 -8.52 -4.02
C ALA A 32 -2.41 -10.00 -4.28
N ASN A 33 -2.83 -10.30 -5.50
CA ASN A 33 -3.12 -11.67 -5.91
C ASN A 33 -1.81 -12.44 -6.15
N CYS A 34 -1.76 -13.70 -5.75
CA CYS A 34 -0.64 -14.58 -6.08
C CYS A 34 -0.75 -15.08 -7.53
N SER A 35 0.30 -14.91 -8.33
CA SER A 35 0.39 -15.50 -9.67
C SER A 35 0.76 -16.97 -9.57
N SER A 36 -0.16 -17.85 -9.95
CA SER A 36 0.11 -19.30 -10.01
C SER A 36 1.16 -19.68 -11.05
N TYR A 37 1.42 -18.80 -12.03
CA TYR A 37 2.41 -19.01 -13.07
C TYR A 37 3.85 -18.71 -12.60
N SER A 38 4.05 -17.61 -11.88
CA SER A 38 5.39 -17.15 -11.48
C SER A 38 5.72 -17.40 -10.02
N GLY A 39 4.73 -17.72 -9.17
CA GLY A 39 4.90 -17.77 -7.72
C GLY A 39 5.12 -16.40 -7.07
N LYS A 40 4.94 -15.30 -7.82
CA LYS A 40 5.11 -13.93 -7.34
C LYS A 40 3.77 -13.22 -7.21
N CYS A 41 3.71 -12.19 -6.39
CA CYS A 41 2.52 -11.39 -6.23
C CYS A 41 2.32 -10.42 -7.41
N ILE A 42 1.06 -10.18 -7.76
CA ILE A 42 0.63 -9.22 -8.79
C ILE A 42 0.34 -7.91 -8.06
N CYS A 43 1.33 -7.02 -8.05
CA CYS A 43 1.28 -5.86 -7.18
C CYS A 43 0.32 -4.77 -7.65
N PRO A 44 -0.40 -4.13 -6.72
CA PRO A 44 -1.22 -2.98 -7.05
C PRO A 44 -0.35 -1.78 -7.46
N PRO A 45 -0.95 -0.79 -8.16
CA PRO A 45 -0.28 0.45 -8.52
C PRO A 45 0.47 1.11 -7.36
N GLY A 46 1.78 1.33 -7.54
CA GLY A 46 2.64 1.96 -6.52
C GLY A 46 3.40 0.98 -5.64
N PHE A 47 3.18 -0.33 -5.78
CA PHE A 47 3.87 -1.36 -5.00
C PHE A 47 4.60 -2.36 -5.88
N GLY A 48 5.68 -2.93 -5.37
CA GLY A 48 6.48 -3.91 -6.09
C GLY A 48 7.30 -4.84 -5.20
N GLY A 49 8.16 -5.61 -5.84
CA GLY A 49 8.83 -6.76 -5.23
C GLY A 49 8.05 -8.05 -5.42
N ASP A 50 8.62 -9.15 -4.93
CA ASP A 50 8.01 -10.46 -5.13
C ASP A 50 6.74 -10.61 -4.28
N ASP A 51 6.63 -9.85 -3.18
CA ASP A 51 5.59 -9.87 -2.16
C ASP A 51 4.71 -8.60 -2.11
N CYS A 52 5.00 -7.58 -2.94
CA CYS A 52 4.32 -6.29 -2.97
C CYS A 52 4.41 -5.44 -1.69
N SER A 53 5.45 -5.65 -0.87
CA SER A 53 5.69 -4.86 0.35
C SER A 53 6.48 -3.57 0.13
N ASN A 54 6.98 -3.33 -1.09
CA ASN A 54 7.89 -2.23 -1.36
C ASN A 54 7.20 -1.10 -2.14
N PRO A 55 7.23 0.15 -1.64
CA PRO A 55 6.90 1.32 -2.43
C PRO A 55 7.71 1.40 -3.72
N LEU A 56 7.06 1.81 -4.80
CA LEU A 56 7.71 2.09 -6.08
C LEU A 56 7.86 3.60 -6.28
N CYS A 57 9.03 3.99 -6.78
CA CYS A 57 9.36 5.35 -7.19
C CYS A 57 9.08 5.54 -8.69
N ASP A 58 9.55 6.66 -9.26
CA ASP A 58 9.23 7.08 -10.63
C ASP A 58 7.72 7.26 -10.86
N SER A 59 7.31 7.59 -12.08
CA SER A 59 5.90 7.75 -12.43
C SER A 59 5.13 6.44 -12.62
N LEU A 60 3.83 6.46 -12.33
CA LEU A 60 2.91 5.35 -12.53
C LEU A 60 2.85 4.76 -13.97
N PRO A 61 2.94 5.53 -15.07
CA PRO A 61 2.87 5.00 -16.43
C PRO A 61 4.14 4.24 -16.86
N LYS A 62 5.25 4.38 -16.09
CA LYS A 62 6.50 3.72 -16.41
C LYS A 62 6.34 2.21 -16.19
N LYS A 63 6.73 1.41 -17.19
CA LYS A 63 6.57 -0.06 -17.16
C LYS A 63 7.40 -0.71 -16.05
N GLU A 64 8.65 -0.28 -15.92
CA GLU A 64 9.60 -0.77 -14.93
C GLU A 64 9.91 0.37 -13.97
N ARG A 65 9.30 0.29 -12.79
CA ARG A 65 9.47 1.28 -11.73
C ARG A 65 10.45 0.75 -10.70
N MET A 66 11.30 1.62 -10.19
CA MET A 66 12.28 1.24 -9.17
C MET A 66 11.61 1.09 -7.80
N LYS A 67 12.01 0.09 -7.02
CA LYS A 67 11.69 0.07 -5.58
C LYS A 67 12.35 1.26 -4.89
N ARG A 68 11.74 1.76 -3.82
CA ARG A 68 12.39 2.74 -2.95
C ARG A 68 13.73 2.20 -2.46
N PRO A 69 14.85 2.88 -2.74
CA PRO A 69 16.16 2.45 -2.27
C PRO A 69 16.21 2.34 -0.74
N PRO A 70 16.86 1.31 -0.16
CA PRO A 70 16.89 1.12 1.29
C PRO A 70 17.52 2.28 2.08
N ASP A 71 18.40 3.05 1.44
CA ASP A 71 19.07 4.22 2.01
C ASP A 71 18.23 5.52 1.90
N GLN A 72 17.08 5.47 1.23
CA GLN A 72 16.19 6.61 1.04
C GLN A 72 14.94 6.48 1.89
N LYS A 73 14.57 7.58 2.57
CA LYS A 73 13.33 7.67 3.33
C LYS A 73 12.10 7.84 2.44
N SER A 74 12.26 8.54 1.32
CA SER A 74 11.18 8.90 0.40
C SER A 74 11.56 8.61 -1.04
N CYS A 75 10.57 8.36 -1.88
CA CYS A 75 10.80 8.18 -3.30
C CYS A 75 11.11 9.51 -4.02
N THR A 76 11.92 9.42 -5.08
CA THR A 76 12.00 10.47 -6.10
C THR A 76 11.01 10.15 -7.21
N CYS A 77 10.07 11.06 -7.46
CA CYS A 77 9.04 10.90 -8.51
C CYS A 77 9.45 11.62 -9.80
N ASP A 78 8.98 11.11 -10.94
CA ASP A 78 9.13 11.84 -12.20
C ASP A 78 8.26 13.11 -12.20
N GLU A 79 8.53 14.01 -13.15
CA GLU A 79 7.76 15.25 -13.31
C GLU A 79 6.25 14.98 -13.43
N GLY A 80 5.46 15.74 -12.67
CA GLY A 80 4.00 15.62 -12.65
C GLY A 80 3.47 14.48 -11.76
N TRP A 81 4.33 13.82 -10.98
CA TRP A 81 3.94 12.80 -10.00
C TRP A 81 4.46 13.12 -8.60
N SER A 82 3.72 12.69 -7.57
CA SER A 82 4.04 12.88 -6.16
C SER A 82 3.50 11.71 -5.31
N GLY A 83 3.67 11.81 -3.98
CA GLY A 83 3.22 10.82 -3.00
C GLY A 83 4.26 9.76 -2.67
N ILE A 84 4.01 9.01 -1.58
CA ILE A 84 4.89 7.97 -1.02
C ILE A 84 5.25 6.92 -2.08
N ASN A 85 4.28 6.58 -2.93
CA ASN A 85 4.40 5.58 -3.98
C ASN A 85 4.46 6.20 -5.39
N CYS A 86 4.74 7.51 -5.51
CA CYS A 86 4.77 8.27 -6.77
C CYS A 86 3.60 7.98 -7.74
N ASN A 87 2.42 7.79 -7.18
CA ASN A 87 1.18 7.43 -7.88
C ASN A 87 0.11 8.52 -7.78
N LEU A 88 0.44 9.67 -7.18
CA LEU A 88 -0.41 10.85 -7.15
C LEU A 88 -0.05 11.75 -8.35
N CYS A 89 -0.98 11.98 -9.25
CA CYS A 89 -0.74 12.87 -10.38
C CYS A 89 -0.82 14.34 -9.92
N GLU A 90 -0.01 15.19 -10.53
CA GLU A 90 -0.02 16.64 -10.28
C GLU A 90 -0.47 17.45 -11.48
N THR A 91 -0.30 16.92 -12.69
CA THR A 91 -0.61 17.59 -13.96
C THR A 91 -1.33 16.65 -14.92
N ASP A 92 -2.18 17.19 -15.80
CA ASP A 92 -2.89 16.42 -16.82
C ASP A 92 -1.92 15.70 -17.78
N ALA A 93 -0.83 16.37 -18.16
CA ALA A 93 0.19 15.82 -19.05
C ALA A 93 0.83 14.52 -18.50
N ALA A 94 0.96 14.41 -17.17
CA ALA A 94 1.49 13.22 -16.51
C ALA A 94 0.62 11.98 -16.76
N CYS A 95 -0.69 12.17 -16.99
CA CYS A 95 -1.65 11.10 -17.26
C CYS A 95 -1.73 10.71 -18.74
N ASN A 96 -1.21 11.51 -19.68
CA ASN A 96 -1.28 11.23 -21.12
C ASN A 96 -0.76 9.82 -21.49
N PRO A 97 0.37 9.33 -20.96
CA PRO A 97 0.88 8.00 -21.31
C PRO A 97 0.00 6.84 -20.80
N MET A 98 -0.98 7.12 -19.94
CA MET A 98 -1.93 6.13 -19.42
C MET A 98 -3.21 6.02 -20.26
N MET A 99 -3.36 6.85 -21.29
CA MET A 99 -4.52 6.80 -22.17
C MET A 99 -4.43 5.61 -23.13
N GLU A 100 -5.56 4.94 -23.33
CA GLU A 100 -5.65 3.74 -24.17
C GLU A 100 -5.47 4.05 -25.67
N VAL A 101 -5.80 5.28 -26.07
CA VAL A 101 -5.66 5.77 -27.43
C VAL A 101 -4.46 6.72 -27.49
N GLU A 102 -3.51 6.42 -28.37
CA GLU A 102 -2.35 7.27 -28.60
C GLU A 102 -2.78 8.68 -29.04
N GLY A 103 -2.19 9.71 -28.44
CA GLY A 103 -2.52 11.12 -28.72
C GLY A 103 -3.75 11.67 -27.99
N GLN A 104 -4.43 10.86 -27.16
CA GLN A 104 -5.50 11.37 -26.30
C GLN A 104 -4.93 12.04 -25.04
N ASN A 105 -5.51 13.18 -24.65
CA ASN A 105 -5.15 13.85 -23.41
C ASN A 105 -5.76 13.12 -22.20
N GLY A 106 -4.92 12.83 -21.21
CA GLY A 106 -5.33 12.42 -19.88
C GLY A 106 -5.71 13.63 -19.04
N THR A 107 -6.46 13.38 -17.97
CA THR A 107 -6.79 14.40 -16.98
C THR A 107 -6.36 13.88 -15.61
N CYS A 108 -5.55 14.68 -14.93
CA CYS A 108 -5.27 14.48 -13.52
C CYS A 108 -6.44 15.05 -12.71
N TYR A 109 -7.46 14.22 -12.56
CA TYR A 109 -8.66 14.62 -11.86
C TYR A 109 -8.42 14.68 -10.34
N LYS A 110 -8.29 15.90 -9.81
CA LYS A 110 -8.07 16.16 -8.37
C LYS A 110 -9.36 16.24 -7.55
N GLY A 111 -10.52 15.96 -8.17
CA GLY A 111 -11.80 15.91 -7.45
C GLY A 111 -11.93 14.62 -6.64
N ALA A 112 -12.80 14.64 -5.63
CA ALA A 112 -13.00 13.51 -4.72
C ALA A 112 -13.82 12.35 -5.32
N ILE A 113 -14.29 12.43 -6.56
CA ILE A 113 -14.99 11.29 -7.18
C ILE A 113 -14.02 10.42 -7.97
N THR A 114 -14.13 9.10 -7.80
CA THR A 114 -13.34 8.14 -8.57
C THR A 114 -13.93 7.97 -9.97
N VAL A 115 -13.28 8.56 -10.99
CA VAL A 115 -13.71 8.48 -12.39
C VAL A 115 -13.26 7.16 -13.05
N LYS A 116 -11.98 6.80 -12.91
CA LYS A 116 -11.42 5.52 -13.37
C LYS A 116 -10.60 4.90 -12.23
N ASN A 117 -9.48 5.53 -11.93
CA ASN A 117 -8.65 5.27 -10.76
C ASN A 117 -8.48 6.59 -10.00
N SER A 118 -8.50 6.54 -8.68
CA SER A 118 -8.23 7.68 -7.81
C SER A 118 -7.13 7.29 -6.84
N PHE A 119 -6.16 8.18 -6.66
CA PHE A 119 -5.11 8.06 -5.66
C PHE A 119 -5.17 9.32 -4.81
N VAL A 120 -5.13 9.15 -3.50
CA VAL A 120 -5.18 10.23 -2.52
C VAL A 120 -4.13 9.95 -1.47
N GLN A 121 -3.45 11.00 -1.04
CA GLN A 121 -2.55 10.97 0.10
C GLN A 121 -2.82 12.20 0.98
N CYS A 122 -2.88 12.01 2.29
CA CYS A 122 -3.06 13.09 3.26
C CYS A 122 -2.24 12.84 4.52
N ASP A 123 -1.78 13.92 5.15
CA ASP A 123 -1.28 13.86 6.52
C ASP A 123 -2.45 13.71 7.49
N VAL A 124 -2.29 12.85 8.49
CA VAL A 124 -3.30 12.61 9.52
C VAL A 124 -3.10 13.61 10.66
N THR A 125 -3.94 14.63 10.71
CA THR A 125 -3.81 15.76 11.65
C THR A 125 -4.59 15.56 12.96
N ASN A 126 -5.18 14.38 13.19
CA ASN A 126 -5.94 14.11 14.40
C ASN A 126 -5.04 14.23 15.65
N PRO A 127 -5.37 15.09 16.64
CA PRO A 127 -4.49 15.32 17.79
C PRO A 127 -4.25 14.09 18.66
N SER A 128 -5.20 13.16 18.75
CA SER A 128 -5.05 11.93 19.53
C SER A 128 -4.07 10.97 18.85
N ILE A 129 -4.14 10.87 17.52
CA ILE A 129 -3.19 10.09 16.72
C ILE A 129 -1.79 10.71 16.83
N GLY A 130 -1.68 12.05 16.69
CA GLY A 130 -0.41 12.75 16.88
C GLY A 130 0.23 12.49 18.25
N LYS A 131 -0.56 12.51 19.33
CA LYS A 131 -0.06 12.18 20.69
C LYS A 131 0.44 10.74 20.82
N LEU A 132 -0.20 9.79 20.15
CA LEU A 132 0.20 8.38 20.18
C LEU A 132 1.52 8.14 19.44
N LEU A 133 1.74 8.85 18.34
CA LEU A 133 2.87 8.61 17.42
C LEU A 133 4.06 9.55 17.67
N GLY A 134 3.89 10.55 18.54
CA GLY A 134 4.93 11.51 18.89
C GLY A 134 5.32 12.38 17.71
N ASP A 135 6.61 12.42 17.39
CA ASP A 135 7.16 13.25 16.31
C ASP A 135 7.05 12.60 14.92
N GLN A 136 6.58 11.36 14.83
CA GLN A 136 6.44 10.69 13.53
C GLN A 136 5.21 11.23 12.80
N THR A 137 5.37 11.72 11.57
CA THR A 137 4.26 12.20 10.75
C THR A 137 3.40 11.02 10.29
N PRO A 138 2.15 10.91 10.75
CA PRO A 138 1.23 9.91 10.23
C PRO A 138 0.67 10.36 8.89
N GLN A 139 0.66 9.46 7.92
CA GLN A 139 0.03 9.70 6.62
C GLN A 139 -0.96 8.58 6.32
N ALA A 140 -1.95 8.90 5.48
CA ALA A 140 -2.86 7.91 4.94
C ALA A 140 -2.88 8.01 3.42
N THR A 141 -2.98 6.86 2.76
CA THR A 141 -3.25 6.79 1.32
C THR A 141 -4.56 6.05 1.08
N LEU A 142 -5.28 6.47 0.05
CA LEU A 142 -6.47 5.80 -0.45
C LEU A 142 -6.35 5.66 -1.97
N SER A 143 -6.49 4.45 -2.47
CA SER A 143 -6.48 4.14 -3.90
C SER A 143 -7.79 3.45 -4.26
N CYS A 144 -8.58 3.99 -5.19
CA CYS A 144 -9.88 3.43 -5.57
C CYS A 144 -9.96 3.17 -7.07
N GLU A 145 -10.65 2.09 -7.45
CA GLU A 145 -10.92 1.72 -8.83
C GLU A 145 -12.43 1.66 -9.07
N LYS A 146 -12.90 2.41 -10.05
CA LYS A 146 -14.34 2.52 -10.36
C LYS A 146 -14.91 1.23 -10.93
N VAL A 147 -14.13 0.49 -11.72
CA VAL A 147 -14.57 -0.73 -12.40
C VAL A 147 -14.84 -1.86 -11.41
N SER A 148 -13.95 -2.04 -10.44
CA SER A 148 -14.05 -3.10 -9.43
C SER A 148 -14.86 -2.69 -8.20
N ASN A 149 -15.30 -1.43 -8.10
CA ASN A 149 -15.95 -0.86 -6.92
C ASN A 149 -15.18 -1.17 -5.62
N SER A 150 -13.85 -1.03 -5.68
CA SER A 150 -12.96 -1.36 -4.58
C SER A 150 -12.00 -0.22 -4.28
N CYS A 151 -11.54 -0.16 -3.04
CA CYS A 151 -10.48 0.73 -2.62
C CYS A 151 -9.43 -0.03 -1.81
N SER A 152 -8.26 0.56 -1.70
CA SER A 152 -7.19 0.16 -0.79
C SER A 152 -6.83 1.36 0.07
N PHE A 153 -6.83 1.17 1.38
CA PHE A 153 -6.39 2.16 2.35
C PHE A 153 -5.07 1.70 2.95
N GLN A 154 -4.15 2.63 3.18
CA GLN A 154 -2.92 2.35 3.92
C GLN A 154 -2.65 3.44 4.93
N PHE A 155 -2.17 3.04 6.10
CA PHE A 155 -1.64 3.95 7.11
C PHE A 155 -0.12 3.88 7.13
N TRP A 156 0.52 5.04 7.22
CA TRP A 156 1.96 5.19 7.16
C TRP A 156 2.44 6.02 8.35
N SER A 157 3.67 5.75 8.77
CA SER A 157 4.38 6.63 9.69
C SER A 157 5.78 6.85 9.16
N ALA A 158 6.15 8.12 8.95
CA ALA A 158 7.42 8.46 8.30
C ALA A 158 7.64 7.70 6.98
N GLU A 159 6.57 7.54 6.18
CA GLU A 159 6.55 6.75 4.93
C GLU A 159 6.90 5.26 5.06
N GLU A 160 6.85 4.70 6.27
CA GLU A 160 6.87 3.27 6.54
C GLU A 160 5.42 2.78 6.76
N GLU A 161 4.95 1.89 5.88
CA GLU A 161 3.58 1.39 5.90
C GLU A 161 3.32 0.59 7.17
N SER A 162 2.36 0.97 7.99
CA SER A 162 2.04 0.27 9.25
C SER A 162 1.05 -0.86 9.02
N PHE A 163 -0.07 -0.55 8.37
CA PHE A 163 -1.12 -1.51 8.04
C PHE A 163 -1.85 -1.07 6.77
N TYR A 164 -2.53 -2.03 6.16
CA TYR A 164 -3.26 -1.84 4.91
C TYR A 164 -4.61 -2.50 4.98
N CYS A 165 -5.58 -1.94 4.28
CA CYS A 165 -6.94 -2.44 4.21
C CYS A 165 -7.41 -2.53 2.77
N LYS A 166 -8.15 -3.59 2.48
CA LYS A 166 -8.95 -3.74 1.28
C LYS A 166 -10.39 -3.38 1.61
N LEU A 167 -10.97 -2.50 0.79
CA LEU A 167 -12.35 -2.09 0.88
C LEU A 167 -13.08 -2.57 -0.38
N THR A 168 -14.20 -3.25 -0.21
CA THR A 168 -15.02 -3.78 -1.30
C THR A 168 -16.48 -3.36 -1.17
N ASP A 169 -17.24 -3.56 -2.25
CA ASP A 169 -18.63 -3.11 -2.37
C ASP A 169 -18.79 -1.61 -2.15
N CYS A 170 -17.85 -0.82 -2.67
CA CYS A 170 -17.81 0.63 -2.52
C CYS A 170 -18.78 1.34 -3.47
N LYS A 171 -19.54 2.28 -2.92
CA LYS A 171 -20.37 3.26 -3.63
C LYS A 171 -19.72 4.62 -3.53
N PHE A 172 -19.55 5.25 -4.68
CA PHE A 172 -18.97 6.59 -4.79
C PHE A 172 -20.09 7.54 -5.21
N GLU A 173 -20.54 8.39 -4.29
CA GLU A 173 -21.64 9.33 -4.52
C GLU A 173 -21.15 10.77 -4.39
N GLN A 174 -21.72 11.66 -5.20
CA GLN A 174 -21.44 13.09 -5.15
C GLN A 174 -22.77 13.85 -5.15
N ASP A 175 -22.98 14.64 -4.10
CA ASP A 175 -24.14 15.50 -3.92
C ASP A 175 -23.67 16.95 -4.02
N ILE A 176 -23.94 17.56 -5.19
CA ILE A 176 -23.60 18.94 -5.52
C ILE A 176 -24.75 19.83 -5.08
N LYS A 177 -24.58 20.54 -3.96
CA LYS A 177 -25.52 21.54 -3.46
C LYS A 177 -25.06 22.94 -3.86
N TYR A 178 -25.98 23.89 -3.74
CA TYR A 178 -25.73 25.29 -4.08
C TYR A 178 -24.50 25.89 -3.36
N ASP A 179 -24.23 25.45 -2.13
CA ASP A 179 -23.19 25.97 -1.25
C ASP A 179 -22.09 24.96 -0.90
N LYS A 180 -22.26 23.68 -1.24
CA LYS A 180 -21.30 22.62 -0.88
C LYS A 180 -21.35 21.43 -1.83
N ASN A 181 -20.19 20.86 -2.08
CA ASN A 181 -20.06 19.55 -2.72
C ASN A 181 -19.79 18.52 -1.64
N ILE A 182 -20.71 17.59 -1.46
CA ILE A 182 -20.51 16.43 -0.58
C ILE A 182 -20.09 15.27 -1.47
N THR A 183 -18.99 14.61 -1.10
CA THR A 183 -18.59 13.35 -1.73
C THR A 183 -18.52 12.28 -0.66
N SER A 184 -19.17 11.16 -0.88
CA SER A 184 -19.20 10.02 0.04
C SER A 184 -18.62 8.78 -0.61
N TYR A 185 -17.82 8.08 0.18
CA TYR A 185 -17.27 6.76 -0.11
C TYR A 185 -17.89 5.81 0.91
N ASP A 186 -18.78 4.95 0.45
CA ASP A 186 -19.50 4.00 1.30
C ASP A 186 -19.14 2.58 0.88
N CYS A 187 -18.33 1.89 1.69
CA CYS A 187 -17.84 0.54 1.39
C CYS A 187 -18.35 -0.43 2.45
N ASN A 188 -19.13 -1.43 2.05
CA ASN A 188 -19.77 -2.35 3.00
C ASN A 188 -18.80 -3.34 3.64
N GLN A 189 -17.61 -3.50 3.09
CA GLN A 189 -16.64 -4.50 3.51
C GLN A 189 -15.26 -3.87 3.62
N ILE A 190 -14.64 -4.06 4.78
CA ILE A 190 -13.27 -3.63 5.07
C ILE A 190 -12.53 -4.81 5.70
N GLU A 191 -11.39 -5.15 5.14
CA GLU A 191 -10.47 -6.17 5.65
C GLU A 191 -9.10 -5.52 5.81
N CYS A 192 -8.52 -5.55 7.01
CA CYS A 192 -7.23 -4.91 7.30
C CYS A 192 -6.19 -5.93 7.73
N LYS A 193 -4.92 -5.64 7.50
CA LYS A 193 -3.77 -6.44 7.91
C LYS A 193 -2.62 -5.55 8.34
N CYS A 194 -1.93 -6.00 9.38
CA CYS A 194 -0.74 -5.37 9.91
C CYS A 194 0.50 -5.80 9.14
N TYR A 195 1.50 -4.92 9.04
CA TYR A 195 2.87 -5.34 8.79
C TYR A 195 3.53 -5.69 10.14
N PRO A 196 3.91 -6.96 10.37
CA PRO A 196 4.44 -7.37 11.67
C PRO A 196 5.69 -6.58 12.07
N GLY A 197 5.73 -6.12 13.32
CA GLY A 197 6.87 -5.39 13.87
C GLY A 197 7.00 -3.95 13.39
N ARG A 198 5.97 -3.40 12.72
CA ARG A 198 5.89 -1.98 12.39
C ARG A 198 5.04 -1.21 13.41
N LEU A 199 5.09 0.11 13.35
CA LEU A 199 4.35 0.96 14.27
C LEU A 199 2.85 0.62 14.18
N LEU A 200 2.13 0.61 15.32
CA LEU A 200 0.73 0.13 15.41
C LEU A 200 0.54 -1.38 15.15
N CYS A 201 1.63 -2.11 14.94
CA CYS A 201 1.66 -3.55 14.67
C CYS A 201 2.80 -4.22 15.45
N GLY A 202 3.00 -3.78 16.70
CA GLY A 202 3.89 -4.42 17.68
C GLY A 202 5.35 -3.90 17.75
N LYS A 203 5.74 -2.89 16.95
CA LYS A 203 7.11 -2.31 17.02
C LYS A 203 7.41 -1.75 18.40
N ASP A 204 8.50 -2.22 19.02
CA ASP A 204 8.99 -1.75 20.33
C ASP A 204 7.92 -1.75 21.45
N GLY A 205 6.94 -2.67 21.37
CA GLY A 205 5.82 -2.72 22.31
C GLY A 205 4.79 -1.60 22.11
N SER A 206 4.75 -0.99 20.93
CA SER A 206 3.65 -0.11 20.52
C SER A 206 2.32 -0.86 20.58
N VAL A 207 1.22 -0.10 20.49
CA VAL A 207 -0.10 -0.67 20.17
C VAL A 207 0.06 -1.67 19.01
N ASP A 208 -0.63 -2.80 19.10
CA ASP A 208 -0.66 -3.82 18.07
C ASP A 208 -2.11 -4.06 17.66
N LEU A 209 -2.43 -3.71 16.42
CA LEU A 209 -3.77 -3.82 15.85
C LEU A 209 -4.02 -5.18 15.19
N THR A 210 -3.04 -6.09 15.20
CA THR A 210 -3.15 -7.40 14.51
C THR A 210 -4.38 -8.18 15.00
N GLU A 211 -4.53 -8.34 16.32
CA GLU A 211 -5.69 -9.03 16.90
C GLU A 211 -7.02 -8.31 16.60
N TRP A 212 -7.00 -6.97 16.60
CA TRP A 212 -8.18 -6.17 16.27
C TRP A 212 -8.66 -6.47 14.86
N PHE A 213 -7.75 -6.51 13.89
CA PHE A 213 -8.07 -6.76 12.48
C PHE A 213 -8.53 -8.20 12.21
N GLU A 214 -8.06 -9.17 13.00
CA GLU A 214 -8.53 -10.56 12.92
C GLU A 214 -9.92 -10.76 13.55
N SER A 215 -10.35 -9.85 14.42
CA SER A 215 -11.63 -9.95 15.10
C SER A 215 -12.80 -9.69 14.14
N LYS A 216 -13.77 -10.63 14.10
CA LYS A 216 -14.98 -10.50 13.27
C LYS A 216 -15.98 -9.46 13.79
N GLU A 217 -15.88 -9.08 15.07
CA GLU A 217 -16.77 -8.13 15.73
C GLU A 217 -16.18 -6.71 15.74
N GLU A 218 -14.89 -6.53 16.05
CA GLU A 218 -14.27 -5.20 16.14
C GLU A 218 -13.71 -4.73 14.78
N GLY A 219 -13.35 -5.66 13.88
CA GLY A 219 -13.02 -5.35 12.48
C GLY A 219 -14.21 -4.83 11.66
N ARG A 220 -15.45 -5.14 12.09
CA ARG A 220 -16.70 -4.63 11.50
C ARG A 220 -17.10 -3.23 11.95
N LEU A 221 -16.47 -2.66 12.98
CA LEU A 221 -16.81 -1.31 13.45
C LEU A 221 -16.43 -0.20 12.46
N PHE A 222 -15.76 -0.55 11.36
CA PHE A 222 -15.43 0.35 10.26
C PHE A 222 -16.31 0.17 9.01
N SER A 223 -17.22 -0.83 8.97
CA SER A 223 -18.21 -1.01 7.89
C SER A 223 -19.54 -0.33 8.18
#